data_AF-A0A0K1PNN7-F1
#
_entry.id   AF-A0A0K1PNN7-F1
#
_cell.length_a   1.000
_cell.length_b   1.000
_cell.length_c   1.000
_cell.angle_alpha   90.00
_cell.angle_beta   90.00
_cell.angle_gamma   90.00
#
_symmetry.space_group_name_H-M   'P 1'
#
loop_
_entity.id
_entity.type
_entity.pdbx_description
1 polymer ?
#
loop_
_entity_poly.entity_id
_entity_poly.type
_entity_poly.pdbx_seq_one_letter_code
_entity_poly.pdbx_strand_id
1 'polypeptide(L)'
;MKARFGIQHHPSRTKRGEIMNTIARKFPTVARLGLGLVFAVMGLNKLIPFLPQPPVSGPPAQFFGALIATGYMLPLLAITEVASGVMLLSGRFVPLALTLLAPVLVNIVGFHFFLAQGGFALPLMLLGLEVYLAWAHRDAFAPMLRMRSLPNTTRIGTADRKALAVAEAR
;
A
#
# COMPACT_ATOMS: atom_id res chain seq x y z
N MET A 1 -33.26 -50.89 21.54
CA MET A 1 -31.92 -50.32 21.20
C MET A 1 -31.92 -50.01 19.70
N LYS A 2 -32.28 -48.78 19.28
CA LYS A 2 -32.35 -48.36 17.86
C LYS A 2 -31.21 -47.39 17.58
N ALA A 3 -30.22 -47.82 16.81
CA ALA A 3 -29.11 -46.99 16.37
C ALA A 3 -29.60 -45.94 15.37
N ARG A 4 -29.39 -44.65 15.68
CA ARG A 4 -29.61 -43.54 14.77
C ARG A 4 -28.34 -43.34 13.94
N PHE A 5 -28.36 -43.82 12.69
CA PHE A 5 -27.36 -43.43 11.70
C PHE A 5 -27.63 -41.99 11.26
N GLY A 6 -26.85 -41.04 11.79
CA GLY A 6 -26.81 -39.67 11.32
C GLY A 6 -25.98 -39.59 10.05
N ILE A 7 -26.63 -39.56 8.88
CA ILE A 7 -25.98 -39.17 7.64
C ILE A 7 -25.73 -37.65 7.73
N GLN A 8 -24.50 -37.27 8.06
CA GLN A 8 -24.05 -35.89 7.97
C GLN A 8 -23.96 -35.53 6.49
N HIS A 9 -25.00 -34.90 5.94
CA HIS A 9 -24.94 -34.28 4.61
C HIS A 9 -23.95 -33.11 4.66
N HIS A 10 -22.74 -33.36 4.16
CA HIS A 10 -21.76 -32.31 3.89
C HIS A 10 -22.19 -31.61 2.59
N PRO A 11 -22.54 -30.31 2.58
CA PRO A 11 -22.94 -29.63 1.36
C PRO A 11 -21.74 -29.56 0.41
N SER A 12 -21.85 -30.19 -0.76
CA SER A 12 -20.84 -30.12 -1.82
C SER A 12 -20.75 -28.67 -2.31
N ARG A 13 -19.64 -27.98 -2.02
CA ARG A 13 -19.34 -26.68 -2.62
C ARG A 13 -19.35 -26.84 -4.14
N THR A 14 -20.10 -25.99 -4.83
CA THR A 14 -20.14 -26.01 -6.30
C THR A 14 -18.78 -25.59 -6.85
N LYS A 15 -18.34 -26.21 -7.96
CA LYS A 15 -17.07 -25.88 -8.66
C LYS A 15 -16.94 -24.37 -8.95
N ARG A 16 -18.06 -23.69 -9.25
CA ARG A 16 -18.13 -22.23 -9.42
C ARG A 16 -17.82 -21.46 -8.14
N GLY A 17 -18.34 -21.91 -6.99
CA GLY A 17 -18.05 -21.33 -5.68
C GLY A 17 -16.58 -21.51 -5.25
N GLU A 18 -15.96 -22.63 -5.62
CA GLU A 18 -14.52 -22.85 -5.38
C GLU A 18 -13.63 -21.93 -6.24
N ILE A 19 -13.98 -21.74 -7.51
CA ILE A 19 -13.28 -20.83 -8.43
C ILE A 19 -13.38 -19.38 -7.93
N MET A 20 -14.57 -18.91 -7.58
CA MET A 20 -14.78 -17.55 -7.05
C MET A 20 -13.98 -17.31 -5.76
N ASN A 21 -13.97 -18.27 -4.83
CA ASN A 21 -13.17 -18.19 -3.61
C ASN A 21 -11.67 -18.19 -3.89
N THR A 22 -11.22 -18.81 -4.98
CA THR A 22 -9.80 -18.82 -5.36
C THR A 22 -9.38 -17.49 -5.97
N ILE A 23 -10.22 -16.91 -6.83
CA ILE A 23 -9.98 -15.59 -7.44
C ILE A 23 -9.96 -14.50 -6.37
N ALA A 24 -10.95 -14.48 -5.47
CA ALA A 24 -11.04 -13.50 -4.39
C ALA A 24 -9.81 -13.53 -3.47
N ARG A 25 -9.24 -14.72 -3.23
CA ARG A 25 -8.01 -14.87 -2.42
C ARG A 25 -6.74 -14.43 -3.13
N LYS A 26 -6.71 -14.46 -4.46
CA LYS A 26 -5.54 -14.04 -5.25
C LYS A 26 -5.56 -12.56 -5.64
N PHE A 27 -6.72 -11.91 -5.58
CA PHE A 27 -6.87 -10.51 -5.97
C PHE A 27 -5.91 -9.54 -5.22
N PRO A 28 -5.72 -9.62 -3.89
CA PRO A 28 -4.73 -8.78 -3.20
C PRO A 28 -3.31 -8.96 -3.74
N THR A 29 -2.94 -10.19 -4.11
CA THR A 29 -1.64 -10.50 -4.68
C THR A 29 -1.48 -9.85 -6.06
N VAL A 30 -2.50 -9.95 -6.92
CA VAL A 30 -2.47 -9.34 -8.26
C VAL A 30 -2.39 -7.81 -8.15
N ALA A 31 -3.22 -7.20 -7.31
CA ALA A 31 -3.20 -5.76 -7.07
C ALA A 31 -1.81 -5.30 -6.56
N ARG A 32 -1.24 -6.01 -5.58
CA ARG A 32 0.10 -5.74 -5.04
C ARG A 32 1.17 -5.82 -6.13
N LEU A 33 1.16 -6.89 -6.93
CA LEU A 33 2.16 -7.08 -7.98
C LEU A 33 2.04 -6.03 -9.09
N GLY A 34 0.81 -5.69 -9.50
CA GLY A 34 0.56 -4.66 -10.50
C GLY A 34 1.04 -3.28 -10.02
N LEU A 35 0.66 -2.88 -8.80
CA LEU A 35 1.10 -1.63 -8.19
C LEU A 35 2.63 -1.57 -8.06
N GLY A 36 3.23 -2.65 -7.53
CA GLY A 36 4.67 -2.75 -7.35
C GLY A 36 5.44 -2.70 -8.66
N LEU A 37 4.94 -3.35 -9.72
CA LEU A 37 5.57 -3.33 -11.04
C LEU A 37 5.54 -1.94 -11.65
N VAL A 38 4.39 -1.25 -11.60
CA VAL A 38 4.26 0.10 -12.14
C VAL A 38 5.25 1.04 -11.46
N PHE A 39 5.29 1.07 -10.13
CA PHE A 39 6.20 1.97 -9.40
C PHE A 39 7.67 1.60 -9.55
N ALA A 40 8.02 0.30 -9.58
CA ALA A 40 9.39 -0.11 -9.83
C ALA A 40 9.89 0.32 -11.21
N VAL A 41 9.09 0.11 -12.26
CA VAL A 41 9.47 0.45 -13.64
C VAL A 41 9.47 1.97 -13.85
N MET A 42 8.43 2.67 -13.38
CA MET A 42 8.34 4.14 -13.52
C MET A 42 9.40 4.86 -12.69
N GLY A 43 9.73 4.37 -11.51
CA GLY A 43 10.80 4.90 -10.68
C GLY A 43 12.17 4.67 -11.31
N LEU A 44 12.43 3.47 -11.82
CA LEU A 44 13.69 3.17 -12.52
C LEU A 44 13.83 4.04 -13.78
N ASN A 45 12.73 4.27 -14.50
CA ASN A 45 12.72 5.12 -15.69
C ASN A 45 13.06 6.60 -15.39
N LYS A 46 12.83 7.08 -14.16
CA LYS A 46 13.25 8.42 -13.73
C LYS A 46 14.76 8.52 -13.50
N LEU A 47 15.41 7.41 -13.10
CA LEU A 47 16.86 7.35 -12.89
C LEU A 47 17.60 7.11 -14.21
N ILE A 48 17.09 6.17 -15.00
CA ILE A 48 17.67 5.74 -16.27
C ILE A 48 16.53 5.84 -17.30
N PRO A 49 16.47 6.91 -18.11
CA PRO A 49 15.39 7.07 -19.08
C PRO A 49 15.47 6.01 -20.19
N PHE A 50 14.60 5.01 -20.15
CA PHE A 50 14.51 3.94 -21.17
C PHE A 50 13.13 3.85 -21.84
N LEU A 51 12.10 4.47 -21.25
CA LEU A 51 10.78 4.62 -21.84
C LEU A 51 10.66 6.02 -22.46
N PRO A 52 10.14 6.12 -23.69
CA PRO A 52 9.85 7.41 -24.30
C PRO A 52 8.80 8.14 -23.46
N GLN A 53 9.09 9.38 -23.09
CA GLN A 53 8.12 10.25 -22.44
C GLN A 53 7.41 11.06 -23.53
N PRO A 54 6.07 11.13 -23.50
CA PRO A 54 5.35 12.02 -24.40
C PRO A 54 5.78 13.47 -24.14
N PRO A 55 5.89 14.29 -25.18
CA PRO A 55 6.25 15.69 -25.02
C PRO A 55 5.23 16.38 -24.11
N VAL A 56 5.74 16.99 -23.03
CA VAL A 56 4.96 17.81 -22.11
C VAL A 56 5.19 19.28 -22.41
N SER A 57 4.12 20.07 -22.36
CA SER A 57 4.17 21.52 -22.54
C SER A 57 3.36 22.23 -21.44
N GLY A 58 3.51 23.56 -21.32
CA GLY A 58 2.75 24.36 -20.36
C GLY A 58 3.13 24.10 -18.89
N PRO A 59 2.17 24.24 -17.95
CA PRO A 59 2.42 24.08 -16.51
C PRO A 59 3.08 22.75 -16.11
N PRO A 60 2.70 21.58 -16.68
CA PRO A 60 3.41 20.31 -16.49
C PRO A 60 4.91 20.38 -16.77
N ALA A 61 5.29 21.00 -17.89
CA ALA A 61 6.69 21.11 -18.30
C ALA A 61 7.49 22.02 -17.37
N GLN A 62 6.88 23.13 -16.92
CA GLN A 62 7.51 24.05 -15.95
C GLN A 62 7.78 23.36 -14.61
N PHE A 63 6.80 22.59 -14.12
CA PHE A 63 6.95 21.82 -12.88
C PHE A 63 8.09 20.80 -12.99
N PHE A 64 8.10 19.96 -14.03
CA PHE A 64 9.18 19.00 -14.25
C PHE A 64 10.54 19.69 -14.43
N GLY A 65 10.60 20.80 -15.18
CA GLY A 65 11.81 21.59 -15.34
C GLY A 65 12.38 22.08 -14.01
N ALA A 66 11.54 22.55 -13.09
CA ALA A 66 11.96 22.94 -11.75
C ALA A 66 12.47 21.75 -10.92
N LEU A 67 11.82 20.58 -11.01
CA LEU A 67 12.28 19.38 -10.30
C LEU A 67 13.65 18.90 -10.80
N ILE A 68 13.91 19.01 -12.10
CA ILE A 68 15.21 18.71 -12.70
C ILE A 68 16.25 19.74 -12.22
N ALA A 69 15.94 21.04 -12.32
CA ALA A 69 16.87 22.10 -11.97
C ALA A 69 17.30 22.10 -10.49
N THR A 70 16.40 21.68 -9.59
CA THR A 70 16.70 21.57 -8.15
C THR A 70 17.50 20.33 -7.77
N GLY A 71 17.58 19.32 -8.65
CA GLY A 71 18.52 18.20 -8.55
C GLY A 71 18.27 17.14 -7.46
N TYR A 72 17.40 17.37 -6.48
CA TYR A 72 17.17 16.40 -5.39
C TYR A 72 15.81 15.68 -5.46
N MET A 73 14.78 16.37 -5.97
CA MET A 73 13.41 15.89 -5.86
C MET A 73 13.14 14.69 -6.78
N LEU A 74 13.58 14.74 -8.05
CA LEU A 74 13.43 13.60 -8.97
C LEU A 74 14.15 12.33 -8.48
N PRO A 75 15.43 12.39 -8.05
CA PRO A 75 16.10 11.22 -7.46
C PRO A 75 15.38 10.70 -6.21
N LEU A 76 14.91 11.58 -5.32
CA LEU A 76 14.18 11.18 -4.11
C LEU A 76 12.89 10.44 -4.44
N LEU A 77 12.07 10.97 -5.36
CA LEU A 77 10.87 10.29 -5.85
C LEU A 77 11.22 8.95 -6.47
N ALA A 78 12.20 8.93 -7.38
CA ALA A 78 12.59 7.73 -8.10
C ALA A 78 13.06 6.60 -7.16
N ILE A 79 13.90 6.92 -6.18
CA ILE A 79 14.38 5.96 -5.16
C ILE A 79 13.21 5.45 -4.32
N THR A 80 12.30 6.34 -3.92
CA THR A 80 11.13 5.98 -3.10
C THR A 80 10.18 5.06 -3.87
N GLU A 81 9.92 5.34 -5.15
CA GLU A 81 9.10 4.52 -6.04
C GLU A 81 9.74 3.15 -6.30
N VAL A 82 11.05 3.10 -6.59
CA VAL A 82 11.77 1.83 -6.80
C VAL A 82 11.79 1.00 -5.53
N ALA A 83 12.15 1.58 -4.38
CA ALA A 83 12.21 0.87 -3.11
C ALA A 83 10.84 0.31 -2.73
N SER A 84 9.79 1.12 -2.83
CA SER A 84 8.42 0.69 -2.55
C SER A 84 7.95 -0.36 -3.56
N GLY A 85 8.26 -0.19 -4.84
CA GLY A 85 7.96 -1.16 -5.89
C GLY A 85 8.60 -2.53 -5.62
N VAL A 86 9.87 -2.57 -5.23
CA VAL A 86 10.58 -3.81 -4.87
C VAL A 86 10.00 -4.45 -3.62
N MET A 87 9.67 -3.67 -2.59
CA MET A 87 8.95 -4.17 -1.40
C MET A 87 7.61 -4.80 -1.77
N LEU A 88 6.82 -4.12 -2.61
CA LEU A 88 5.55 -4.63 -3.11
C LEU A 88 5.73 -5.87 -3.97
N LEU A 89 6.73 -5.97 -4.84
CA LEU A 89 6.97 -7.16 -5.68
C LEU A 89 7.42 -8.36 -4.85
N SER A 90 8.36 -8.16 -3.94
CA SER A 90 8.85 -9.20 -3.02
C SER A 90 7.82 -9.65 -1.98
N GLY A 91 6.78 -8.83 -1.74
CA GLY A 91 5.77 -9.11 -0.73
C GLY A 91 6.26 -8.87 0.69
N ARG A 92 7.36 -8.11 0.82
CA ARG A 92 7.96 -7.76 2.09
C ARG A 92 7.69 -6.29 2.39
N PHE A 93 7.43 -5.98 3.66
CA PHE A 93 7.15 -4.61 4.12
C PHE A 93 5.99 -3.93 3.38
N VAL A 94 4.95 -4.69 2.98
CA VAL A 94 3.82 -4.16 2.20
C VAL A 94 3.19 -2.91 2.83
N PRO A 95 2.84 -2.87 4.14
CA PRO A 95 2.26 -1.66 4.73
C PRO A 95 3.21 -0.45 4.71
N LEU A 96 4.52 -0.68 4.85
CA LEU A 96 5.54 0.38 4.76
C LEU A 96 5.62 0.93 3.33
N ALA A 97 5.64 0.04 2.33
CA ALA A 97 5.66 0.44 0.92
C ALA A 97 4.44 1.28 0.54
N LEU A 98 3.25 0.87 0.98
CA LEU A 98 2.02 1.64 0.81
C LEU A 98 2.13 3.03 1.49
N THR A 99 2.65 3.07 2.72
CA THR A 99 2.88 4.34 3.43
C THR A 99 3.79 5.30 2.66
N LEU A 100 4.86 4.77 2.06
CA LEU A 100 5.82 5.55 1.26
C LEU A 100 5.21 6.03 -0.07
N LEU A 101 4.38 5.20 -0.70
CA LEU A 101 3.71 5.54 -1.96
C LEU A 101 2.53 6.48 -1.79
N ALA A 102 1.85 6.49 -0.64
CA ALA A 102 0.69 7.32 -0.38
C ALA A 102 0.91 8.82 -0.72
N PRO A 103 1.95 9.52 -0.21
CA PRO A 103 2.19 10.92 -0.57
C PRO A 103 2.59 11.09 -2.05
N VAL A 104 3.27 10.10 -2.64
CA VAL A 104 3.64 10.12 -4.06
C VAL A 104 2.38 10.04 -4.93
N LEU A 105 1.45 9.14 -4.61
CA LEU A 105 0.17 9.00 -5.32
C LEU A 105 -0.71 10.23 -5.18
N VAL A 106 -0.78 10.82 -3.98
CA VAL A 106 -1.48 12.09 -3.76
C VAL A 106 -0.87 13.18 -4.64
N ASN A 107 0.46 13.26 -4.74
CA ASN A 107 1.12 14.21 -5.64
C ASN A 107 0.81 13.93 -7.12
N ILE A 108 0.82 12.67 -7.56
CA ILE A 108 0.47 12.29 -8.94
C ILE A 108 -0.96 12.73 -9.27
N VAL A 109 -1.92 12.44 -8.40
CA VAL A 109 -3.33 12.84 -8.61
C VAL A 109 -3.46 14.36 -8.60
N GLY A 110 -2.81 15.05 -7.65
CA GLY A 110 -2.76 16.51 -7.61
C GLY A 110 -2.14 17.13 -8.86
N PHE A 111 -1.05 16.56 -9.37
CA PHE A 111 -0.42 16.99 -10.61
C PHE A 111 -1.39 16.90 -11.80
N HIS A 112 -2.15 15.81 -11.92
CA HIS A 112 -3.14 15.68 -12.99
C HIS A 112 -4.32 16.64 -12.79
N PHE A 113 -4.73 16.87 -11.54
CA PHE A 113 -5.85 17.76 -11.24
C PHE A 113 -5.51 19.24 -11.47
N PHE A 114 -4.34 19.71 -11.02
CA PHE A 114 -3.97 21.12 -11.05
C PHE A 114 -3.14 21.51 -12.28
N LEU A 115 -2.29 20.62 -12.80
CA LEU A 115 -1.32 20.98 -13.84
C LEU A 115 -1.64 20.35 -15.20
N ALA A 116 -1.81 19.02 -15.26
CA ALA A 116 -1.99 18.34 -16.55
C ALA A 116 -3.42 18.40 -17.09
N GLN A 117 -4.43 18.50 -16.21
CA GLN A 117 -5.86 18.57 -16.53
C GLN A 117 -6.35 17.49 -17.52
N GLY A 118 -5.81 16.28 -17.41
CA GLY A 118 -6.11 15.16 -18.30
C GLY A 118 -5.48 13.86 -17.81
N GLY A 119 -5.69 12.74 -18.50
CA GLY A 119 -4.97 11.48 -18.20
C GLY A 119 -5.30 10.82 -16.86
N PHE A 120 -6.45 11.13 -16.24
CA PHE A 120 -6.80 10.69 -14.87
C PHE A 120 -6.99 9.17 -14.70
N ALA A 121 -7.23 8.42 -15.77
CA ALA A 121 -7.56 7.01 -15.70
C ALA A 121 -6.50 6.20 -14.94
N LEU A 122 -5.22 6.36 -15.30
CA LEU A 122 -4.12 5.63 -14.68
C LEU A 122 -3.87 6.09 -13.22
N PRO A 123 -3.71 7.39 -12.90
CA PRO A 123 -3.57 7.86 -11.53
C PRO A 123 -4.69 7.40 -10.58
N LEU A 124 -5.95 7.50 -11.02
CA LEU A 124 -7.09 7.11 -10.19
C LEU A 124 -7.16 5.59 -10.00
N MET A 125 -6.81 4.81 -11.02
CA MET A 125 -6.69 3.37 -10.89
C MET A 125 -5.62 2.99 -9.86
N LEU A 126 -4.42 3.58 -9.93
CA LEU A 126 -3.34 3.31 -8.99
C LEU A 126 -3.70 3.74 -7.56
N LEU A 127 -4.35 4.91 -7.40
CA LEU A 127 -4.87 5.37 -6.11
C LEU A 127 -5.92 4.38 -5.56
N GLY A 128 -6.81 3.87 -6.41
CA GLY A 128 -7.79 2.87 -6.02
C GLY A 128 -7.14 1.57 -5.54
N LEU A 129 -6.10 1.10 -6.22
CA LEU A 129 -5.32 -0.08 -5.82
C LEU A 129 -4.60 0.15 -4.49
N GLU A 130 -3.97 1.31 -4.31
CA GLU A 130 -3.30 1.71 -3.07
C GLU A 130 -4.27 1.70 -1.89
N VAL A 131 -5.41 2.38 -2.01
CA VAL A 131 -6.45 2.43 -0.97
C VAL A 131 -7.00 1.04 -0.67
N TYR A 132 -7.26 0.25 -1.72
CA TYR A 132 -7.72 -1.13 -1.56
C TYR A 132 -6.71 -1.99 -0.77
N LEU A 133 -5.42 -1.93 -1.12
CA LEU A 133 -4.38 -2.69 -0.44
C LEU A 133 -4.16 -2.19 0.99
N ALA A 134 -4.22 -0.88 1.22
CA ALA A 134 -4.15 -0.29 2.55
C ALA A 134 -5.31 -0.76 3.43
N TRP A 135 -6.53 -0.82 2.86
CA TRP A 135 -7.71 -1.36 3.54
C TRP A 135 -7.59 -2.87 3.83
N ALA A 136 -7.04 -3.64 2.88
CA ALA A 136 -6.78 -5.06 3.06
C ALA A 136 -5.75 -5.33 4.18
N HIS A 137 -4.81 -4.40 4.41
CA HIS A 137 -3.80 -4.46 5.47
C HIS A 137 -4.09 -3.51 6.65
N ARG A 138 -5.34 -3.04 6.81
CA ARG A 138 -5.72 -2.01 7.80
C ARG A 138 -5.28 -2.29 9.23
N ASP A 139 -5.21 -3.56 9.63
CA ASP A 139 -4.78 -3.97 10.97
C ASP A 139 -3.31 -3.57 11.25
N ALA A 140 -2.47 -3.52 10.20
CA ALA A 140 -1.09 -3.04 10.31
C ALA A 140 -1.00 -1.52 10.49
N PHE A 141 -2.00 -0.77 10.01
CA PHE A 141 -2.08 0.69 10.15
C PHE A 141 -2.77 1.14 11.44
N ALA A 142 -3.56 0.27 12.08
CA ALA A 142 -4.30 0.58 13.29
C ALA A 142 -3.45 1.19 14.43
N PRO A 143 -2.20 0.75 14.70
CA PRO A 143 -1.35 1.39 15.70
C PRO A 143 -0.94 2.83 15.35
N MET A 144 -0.78 3.14 14.06
CA MET A 144 -0.37 4.48 13.58
C MET A 144 -1.49 5.52 13.72
N LEU A 145 -2.74 5.08 13.73
CA LEU A 145 -3.93 5.93 13.88
C LEU A 145 -4.32 6.19 15.34
N ARG A 146 -3.56 5.64 16.30
CA ARG A 146 -3.80 5.91 17.73
C ARG A 146 -3.35 7.34 18.04
N MET A 147 -4.24 8.14 18.61
CA MET A 147 -3.95 9.52 19.04
C MET A 147 -2.72 9.62 19.96
N ARG A 148 -2.45 8.57 20.76
CA ARG A 148 -1.26 8.49 21.62
C ARG A 148 -0.50 7.19 21.31
N SER A 149 0.70 7.32 20.77
CA SER A 149 1.70 6.24 20.73
C SER A 149 2.69 6.46 21.87
N LEU A 150 2.93 5.43 22.69
CA LEU A 150 3.93 5.49 23.77
C LEU A 150 5.22 4.83 23.30
N PRO A 151 6.40 5.43 23.56
CA PRO A 151 7.67 4.75 23.41
C PRO A 151 7.68 3.44 24.22
N ASN A 152 8.39 2.43 23.73
CA ASN A 152 8.46 1.13 24.41
C ASN A 152 8.94 1.24 25.87
N THR A 153 9.83 2.18 26.17
CA THR A 153 10.35 2.44 27.52
C THR A 153 9.26 2.85 28.51
N THR A 154 8.28 3.65 28.08
CA THR A 154 7.16 4.09 28.93
C THR A 154 6.12 2.99 29.13
N ARG A 155 5.94 2.11 28.12
CA ARG A 155 4.99 0.99 28.19
C ARG A 155 5.33 0.00 29.31
N ILE A 156 6.62 -0.35 29.42
CA ILE A 156 7.12 -1.27 30.45
C ILE A 156 6.93 -0.66 31.84
N GLY A 157 7.35 0.60 32.03
CA GLY A 157 7.17 1.29 33.31
C GLY A 157 5.71 1.42 33.77
N THR A 158 4.75 1.59 32.85
CA THR A 158 3.32 1.58 33.21
C THR A 158 2.77 0.20 33.54
N ALA A 159 3.27 -0.85 32.89
CA ALA A 159 2.88 -2.22 33.19
C ALA A 159 3.42 -2.67 34.55
N ASP A 160 4.70 -2.36 34.82
CA ASP A 160 5.36 -2.67 36.09
C ASP A 160 4.71 -1.92 37.24
N ARG A 161 4.39 -0.62 37.06
CA ARG A 161 3.65 0.14 38.08
C ARG A 161 2.25 -0.41 38.37
N LYS A 162 1.52 -0.86 37.34
CA LYS A 162 0.22 -1.50 37.53
C LYS A 162 0.35 -2.85 38.24
N ALA A 163 1.39 -3.63 37.93
CA ALA A 163 1.65 -4.91 38.59
C ALA A 163 2.02 -4.73 40.07
N LEU A 164 2.86 -3.74 40.39
CA LEU A 164 3.24 -3.39 41.76
C LEU A 164 2.04 -2.91 42.59
N ALA A 165 1.21 -2.01 42.04
CA ALA A 165 0.01 -1.53 42.74
C ALA A 165 -1.01 -2.65 43.04
N VAL A 166 -1.09 -3.69 42.19
CA VAL A 166 -1.94 -4.87 42.44
C VAL A 166 -1.33 -5.80 43.49
N ALA A 167 0.00 -5.87 43.59
CA ALA A 167 0.70 -6.66 44.60
C ALA A 167 0.63 -6.01 45.99
N GLU A 168 0.71 -4.68 46.09
CA GLU A 168 0.57 -3.93 47.34
C GLU A 168 -0.87 -3.91 47.90
N ALA A 169 -1.86 -4.17 47.05
CA ALA A 169 -3.28 -4.21 47.44
C ALA A 169 -3.77 -5.59 47.93
N ARG A 170 -2.87 -6.57 48.08
CA ARG A 170 -3.15 -7.92 48.60
C ARG A 170 -2.49 -8.12 49.95
#